data_AF-A0A1G4VI19-F1
#
_entry.id   AF-A0A1G4VI19-F1
#
_cell.length_a   1.000
_cell.length_b   1.000
_cell.length_c   1.000
_cell.angle_alpha   90.00
_cell.angle_beta   90.00
_cell.angle_gamma   90.00
#
_symmetry.space_group_name_H-M   'P 1'
#
loop_
_entity.id
_entity.type
_entity.pdbx_description
1 polymer ?
#
loop_
_entity_poly.entity_id
_entity_poly.type
_entity_poly.pdbx_seq_one_letter_code
_entity_poly.pdbx_strand_id
1 'polypeptide(L)'
;MVLDFLKSLFGNKTNDNETKVFYDSKLGKLTCEFDRKKDEFFFWNAILTNINNDKSETTITIEGDVNCPNSGLLDSAYKIIDNLNSITADVQNGLNSKYPEKSIDLSKGYVLDDISFYTDDEVEYEMEFTSDDQEMVSVSFKNNLITELDLY
;
A
#
# COMPACT_ATOMS: atom_id res chain seq x y z
N MET A 1 3.39 3.58 -21.82
CA MET A 1 3.96 2.36 -21.20
C MET A 1 3.09 1.85 -20.06
N VAL A 2 2.90 2.55 -18.93
CA VAL A 2 1.97 2.04 -17.89
C VAL A 2 0.51 2.25 -18.19
N LEU A 3 0.13 3.32 -18.89
CA LEU A 3 -1.22 3.42 -19.43
C LEU A 3 -1.55 2.19 -20.32
N ASP A 4 -0.59 1.68 -21.08
CA ASP A 4 -0.76 0.50 -21.93
C ASP A 4 -0.80 -0.80 -21.13
N PHE A 5 -0.03 -0.89 -20.04
CA PHE A 5 -0.09 -2.01 -19.08
C PHE A 5 -1.43 -2.06 -18.33
N LEU A 6 -1.90 -0.94 -17.79
CA LEU A 6 -3.21 -0.83 -17.14
C LEU A 6 -4.34 -1.10 -18.14
N LYS A 7 -4.25 -0.56 -19.36
CA LYS A 7 -5.16 -0.92 -20.46
C LYS A 7 -5.07 -2.41 -20.84
N SER A 8 -3.93 -3.07 -20.64
CA SER A 8 -3.80 -4.52 -20.85
C SER A 8 -4.44 -5.34 -19.73
N LEU A 9 -4.30 -4.91 -18.47
CA LEU A 9 -4.89 -5.57 -17.30
C LEU A 9 -6.41 -5.43 -17.28
N PHE A 10 -6.91 -4.22 -17.51
CA PHE A 10 -8.34 -3.92 -17.45
C PHE A 10 -9.02 -3.98 -18.82
N GLY A 11 -8.28 -4.24 -19.90
CA GLY A 11 -8.77 -4.28 -21.28
C GLY A 11 -9.11 -2.89 -21.84
N ASN A 12 -8.73 -2.61 -23.09
CA ASN A 12 -9.10 -1.38 -23.80
C ASN A 12 -10.62 -1.16 -23.75
N LYS A 13 -11.08 -0.16 -23.00
CA LYS A 13 -12.49 0.26 -23.03
C LYS A 13 -12.61 1.77 -23.04
N THR A 14 -13.51 2.21 -23.91
CA THR A 14 -13.77 3.61 -24.30
C THR A 14 -15.22 4.02 -24.03
N ASN A 15 -15.98 3.19 -23.31
CA ASN A 15 -17.43 3.35 -23.16
C ASN A 15 -17.79 3.67 -21.70
N ASP A 16 -18.88 4.42 -21.56
CA ASP A 16 -19.29 5.18 -20.38
C ASP A 16 -19.34 4.37 -19.07
N ASN A 17 -18.99 5.06 -17.97
CA ASN A 17 -19.05 4.66 -16.57
C ASN A 17 -19.11 3.15 -16.27
N GLU A 18 -17.95 2.53 -16.10
CA GLU A 18 -17.81 1.09 -15.84
C GLU A 18 -16.95 0.86 -14.60
N THR A 19 -17.26 -0.19 -13.83
CA THR A 19 -16.38 -0.72 -12.79
C THR A 19 -15.86 -2.08 -13.26
N LYS A 20 -14.54 -2.25 -13.28
CA LYS A 20 -13.89 -3.53 -13.57
C LYS A 20 -13.13 -4.04 -12.36
N VAL A 21 -13.18 -5.35 -12.18
CA VAL A 21 -12.43 -6.03 -11.14
C VAL A 21 -11.47 -7.01 -11.80
N PHE A 22 -10.22 -6.98 -11.38
CA PHE A 22 -9.18 -7.92 -11.72
C PHE A 22 -8.66 -8.57 -10.43
N TYR A 23 -8.41 -9.87 -10.46
CA TYR A 23 -7.83 -10.59 -9.33
C TYR A 23 -6.38 -10.93 -9.66
N ASP A 24 -5.47 -10.19 -9.02
CA ASP A 24 -4.04 -10.43 -9.08
C ASP A 24 -3.63 -11.48 -8.03
N SER A 25 -2.71 -12.37 -8.38
CA SER A 25 -2.26 -13.42 -7.46
C SER A 25 -1.46 -12.90 -6.26
N LYS A 26 -0.87 -11.70 -6.35
CA LYS A 26 -0.11 -11.06 -5.28
C LYS A 26 -0.91 -9.93 -4.63
N LEU A 27 -1.52 -9.06 -5.43
CA LEU A 27 -2.26 -7.87 -4.98
C LEU A 27 -3.74 -8.15 -4.62
N GLY A 28 -4.22 -9.38 -4.77
CA GLY A 28 -5.62 -9.69 -4.47
C GLY A 28 -6.59 -8.99 -5.42
N LYS A 29 -7.60 -8.30 -4.89
CA LYS A 29 -8.66 -7.70 -5.70
C LYS A 29 -8.29 -6.26 -6.10
N LEU A 30 -8.04 -6.03 -7.39
CA LEU A 30 -7.89 -4.70 -7.97
C LEU A 30 -9.23 -4.24 -8.57
N THR A 31 -9.72 -3.06 -8.18
CA THR A 31 -10.94 -2.47 -8.76
C THR A 31 -10.59 -1.18 -9.52
N CYS A 32 -11.10 -1.02 -10.74
CA CYS A 32 -10.95 0.18 -11.55
C CYS A 32 -12.33 0.77 -11.86
N GLU A 33 -12.51 2.06 -11.60
CA GLU A 33 -13.72 2.81 -11.95
C GLU A 33 -13.40 3.81 -13.07
N PHE A 34 -14.18 3.76 -14.16
CA PHE A 34 -14.09 4.69 -15.27
C PHE A 34 -15.18 5.76 -15.12
N ASP A 35 -14.84 7.06 -15.20
CA ASP A 35 -15.82 8.15 -15.31
C ASP A 35 -15.46 9.07 -16.49
N ARG A 36 -16.33 9.16 -17.49
CA ARG A 36 -16.09 9.94 -18.72
C ARG A 36 -16.53 11.40 -18.61
N LYS A 37 -17.36 11.74 -17.61
CA LYS A 37 -18.03 13.05 -17.50
C LYS A 37 -17.27 14.03 -16.60
N LYS A 38 -16.34 13.51 -15.82
CA LYS A 38 -15.32 14.27 -15.11
C LYS A 38 -14.05 14.10 -15.94
N ASP A 39 -13.34 15.17 -16.29
CA ASP A 39 -12.08 15.08 -17.04
C ASP A 39 -11.24 13.90 -16.51
N GLU A 40 -10.79 13.04 -17.43
CA GLU A 40 -10.49 11.61 -17.22
C GLU A 40 -9.83 11.26 -15.88
N PHE A 41 -10.47 10.39 -15.10
CA PHE A 41 -9.83 9.73 -13.97
C PHE A 41 -9.91 8.20 -14.13
N PHE A 42 -8.77 7.53 -14.03
CA PHE A 42 -8.77 6.13 -13.62
C PHE A 42 -8.35 6.12 -12.16
N PHE A 43 -9.27 5.79 -11.27
CA PHE A 43 -8.92 5.47 -9.90
C PHE A 43 -8.87 3.95 -9.78
N TRP A 44 -7.87 3.44 -9.08
CA TRP A 44 -7.87 2.06 -8.64
C TRP A 44 -7.73 2.00 -7.13
N ASN A 45 -8.56 1.17 -6.52
CA ASN A 45 -8.43 0.77 -5.13
C ASN A 45 -8.27 -0.76 -5.14
N ALA A 46 -7.12 -1.21 -4.63
CA ALA A 46 -6.87 -2.60 -4.31
C ALA A 46 -7.11 -2.83 -2.83
N ILE A 47 -7.88 -3.86 -2.52
CA ILE A 47 -8.00 -4.35 -1.16
C ILE A 47 -7.37 -5.74 -1.14
N LEU A 48 -6.23 -5.80 -0.47
CA LEU A 48 -5.55 -7.02 -0.10
C LEU A 48 -6.08 -7.46 1.25
N THR A 49 -6.39 -8.75 1.39
CA THR A 49 -6.53 -9.37 2.70
C THR A 49 -5.53 -10.52 2.73
N ASN A 50 -4.40 -10.32 3.40
CA ASN A 50 -3.42 -11.36 3.64
C ASN A 50 -3.77 -12.08 4.94
N ILE A 51 -3.83 -13.41 4.90
CA ILE A 51 -4.02 -14.23 6.09
C ILE A 51 -2.62 -14.67 6.54
N ASN A 52 -2.15 -14.09 7.63
CA ASN A 52 -0.85 -14.40 8.21
C ASN A 52 -0.81 -15.85 8.73
N ASN A 53 0.40 -16.34 9.03
CA ASN A 53 0.61 -17.72 9.51
C ASN A 53 -0.11 -18.03 10.84
N ASP A 54 -0.42 -17.00 11.63
CA ASP A 54 -1.18 -17.07 12.87
C ASP A 54 -2.70 -16.94 12.66
N LYS A 55 -3.14 -16.81 11.40
CA LYS A 55 -4.53 -16.56 10.96
C LYS A 55 -5.06 -15.15 11.24
N SER A 56 -4.21 -14.21 11.64
CA SER A 56 -4.59 -12.79 11.62
C SER A 56 -4.77 -12.32 10.17
N GLU A 57 -5.71 -11.40 9.95
CA GLU A 57 -5.97 -10.82 8.65
C GLU A 57 -5.33 -9.44 8.59
N THR A 58 -4.35 -9.27 7.70
CA THR A 58 -3.80 -7.97 7.33
C THR A 58 -4.56 -7.48 6.12
N THR A 59 -5.31 -6.40 6.29
CA THR A 59 -5.87 -5.69 5.14
C THR A 59 -4.83 -4.69 4.64
N ILE A 60 -4.61 -4.59 3.34
CA ILE A 60 -3.77 -3.54 2.78
C ILE A 60 -4.61 -2.86 1.70
N THR A 61 -4.85 -1.57 1.86
CA THR A 61 -5.52 -0.77 0.83
C THR A 61 -4.45 -0.11 -0.02
N ILE A 62 -4.54 -0.25 -1.35
CA ILE A 62 -3.65 0.46 -2.27
C ILE A 62 -4.51 1.28 -3.19
N GLU A 63 -4.43 2.59 -3.05
CA GLU A 63 -5.20 3.53 -3.85
C GLU A 63 -4.28 4.29 -4.80
N GLY A 64 -4.78 4.59 -6.00
CA GLY A 64 -4.09 5.48 -6.93
C GLY A 64 -5.06 6.17 -7.86
N ASP A 65 -4.75 7.43 -8.18
CA ASP A 65 -5.36 8.13 -9.30
C ASP A 65 -4.45 8.11 -10.53
N VAL A 66 -5.06 8.20 -11.71
CA VAL A 66 -4.38 8.72 -12.89
C VAL A 66 -5.09 10.00 -13.30
N ASN A 67 -4.76 11.08 -12.59
CA ASN A 67 -4.42 12.33 -13.30
C ASN A 67 -3.10 12.20 -14.08
N CYS A 68 -2.34 11.11 -13.86
CA CYS A 68 -1.07 10.72 -14.47
C CYS A 68 0.09 11.69 -14.15
N PRO A 69 1.34 11.22 -13.89
CA PRO A 69 1.86 9.90 -14.20
C PRO A 69 2.57 9.25 -13.01
N ASN A 70 2.03 8.17 -12.45
CA ASN A 70 2.93 7.34 -11.67
C ASN A 70 2.71 5.86 -11.89
N SER A 71 3.13 5.48 -13.09
CA SER A 71 3.56 4.13 -13.43
C SER A 71 4.32 3.41 -12.32
N GLY A 72 5.11 4.17 -11.55
CA GLY A 72 5.93 3.66 -10.49
C GLY A 72 5.14 3.18 -9.28
N LEU A 73 3.93 3.69 -8.99
CA LEU A 73 3.24 3.37 -7.74
C LEU A 73 2.76 1.92 -7.67
N LEU A 74 2.17 1.41 -8.75
CA LEU A 74 1.80 -0.02 -8.83
C LEU A 74 3.04 -0.92 -8.79
N ASP A 75 4.10 -0.54 -9.50
CA ASP A 75 5.39 -1.26 -9.46
C ASP A 75 6.02 -1.20 -8.06
N SER A 76 5.91 -0.07 -7.36
CA SER A 76 6.36 0.11 -5.98
C SER A 76 5.54 -0.73 -5.02
N ALA A 77 4.23 -0.80 -5.19
CA ALA A 77 3.37 -1.66 -4.40
C ALA A 77 3.75 -3.14 -4.56
N TYR A 78 3.97 -3.63 -5.80
CA TYR A 78 4.48 -4.98 -6.01
C TYR A 78 5.85 -5.20 -5.34
N LYS A 79 6.77 -4.24 -5.45
CA LYS A 79 8.09 -4.33 -4.79
C LYS A 79 7.98 -4.34 -3.28
N ILE A 80 7.09 -3.55 -2.70
CA ILE A 80 6.85 -3.50 -1.25
C ILE A 80 6.33 -4.85 -0.78
N ILE A 81 5.34 -5.43 -1.47
CA ILE A 81 4.83 -6.77 -1.12
C ILE A 81 5.93 -7.83 -1.24
N ASP A 82 6.71 -7.82 -2.32
CA ASP A 82 7.80 -8.77 -2.52
C ASP A 82 8.89 -8.65 -1.43
N ASN A 83 9.03 -7.48 -0.80
CA ASN A 83 10.03 -7.21 0.24
C ASN A 83 9.42 -6.95 1.63
N LEU A 84 8.14 -7.25 1.84
CA LEU A 84 7.39 -6.78 3.02
C LEU A 84 8.07 -7.22 4.32
N ASN A 85 8.47 -8.49 4.39
CA ASN A 85 9.17 -9.04 5.56
C ASN A 85 10.49 -8.32 5.86
N SER A 86 11.22 -7.89 4.84
CA SER A 86 12.46 -7.14 5.02
C SER A 86 12.17 -5.74 5.54
N ILE A 87 11.19 -5.06 4.93
CA ILE A 87 10.79 -3.71 5.34
C ILE A 87 10.28 -3.72 6.79
N THR A 88 9.42 -4.67 7.16
CA THR A 88 8.93 -4.81 8.55
C THR A 88 10.07 -5.07 9.53
N ALA A 89 11.09 -5.84 9.14
CA ALA A 89 12.28 -6.04 9.99
C ALA A 89 13.08 -4.74 10.18
N ASP A 90 13.21 -3.92 9.14
CA ASP A 90 13.86 -2.61 9.24
C ASP A 90 13.07 -1.64 10.12
N VAL A 91 11.73 -1.64 10.02
CA VAL A 91 10.84 -0.90 10.93
C VAL A 91 11.04 -1.34 12.37
N GLN A 92 11.03 -2.66 12.63
CA GLN A 92 11.23 -3.21 13.97
C GLN A 92 12.57 -2.77 14.57
N ASN A 93 13.63 -2.76 13.77
CA ASN A 93 14.94 -2.26 14.19
C ASN A 93 14.91 -0.75 14.49
N GLY A 94 14.19 0.02 13.67
CA GLY A 94 13.96 1.45 13.89
C GLY A 94 13.23 1.73 15.21
N LEU A 95 12.13 1.01 15.48
CA LEU A 95 11.38 1.08 16.73
C LEU A 95 12.26 0.75 17.95
N ASN A 96 13.00 -0.37 17.89
CA ASN A 96 13.90 -0.78 18.96
C ASN A 96 14.98 0.26 19.26
N SER A 97 15.38 1.03 18.24
CA SER A 97 16.40 2.08 18.37
C SER A 97 15.81 3.40 18.90
N LYS A 98 14.63 3.80 18.43
CA LYS A 98 13.97 5.07 18.81
C LYS A 98 13.25 4.97 20.16
N TYR A 99 12.69 3.81 20.49
CA TYR A 99 11.88 3.53 21.70
C TYR A 99 12.32 2.25 22.43
N PRO A 100 13.59 2.14 22.86
CA PRO A 100 14.13 0.90 23.46
C PRO A 100 13.41 0.44 24.73
N GLU A 101 12.71 1.34 25.43
CA GLU A 101 11.98 1.06 26.67
C GLU A 101 10.57 0.49 26.45
N LYS A 102 10.00 0.63 25.24
CA LYS A 102 8.59 0.28 24.95
C LYS A 102 8.37 -1.20 24.65
N SER A 103 9.43 -1.99 24.44
CA SER A 103 9.36 -3.44 24.15
C SER A 103 8.36 -3.80 23.03
N ILE A 104 8.35 -3.02 21.95
CA ILE A 104 7.43 -3.20 20.82
C ILE A 104 7.87 -4.41 20.00
N ASP A 105 6.94 -5.33 19.71
CA ASP A 105 7.16 -6.49 18.84
C ASP A 105 6.06 -6.52 17.77
N LEU A 106 6.38 -5.98 16.59
CA LEU A 106 5.47 -5.93 15.45
C LEU A 106 5.01 -7.31 15.00
N SER A 107 5.78 -8.37 15.28
CA SER A 107 5.44 -9.74 14.85
C SER A 107 4.41 -10.44 15.73
N LYS A 108 4.07 -9.88 16.89
CA LYS A 108 3.16 -10.51 17.87
C LYS A 108 1.99 -9.66 18.32
N GLY A 109 2.12 -8.34 18.26
CA GLY A 109 1.14 -7.42 18.83
C GLY A 109 0.54 -6.43 17.85
N TYR A 110 1.01 -6.41 16.60
CA TYR A 110 0.61 -5.43 15.61
C TYR A 110 0.25 -6.10 14.29
N VAL A 111 -0.71 -5.52 13.60
CA VAL A 111 -1.11 -5.89 12.24
C VAL A 111 -0.81 -4.69 11.35
N LEU A 112 -0.17 -4.91 10.21
CA LEU A 112 -0.08 -3.87 9.18
C LEU A 112 -1.50 -3.63 8.62
N ASP A 113 -1.99 -2.41 8.78
CA ASP A 113 -3.37 -2.02 8.49
C ASP A 113 -3.48 -1.26 7.16
N ASP A 114 -2.47 -0.45 6.84
CA ASP A 114 -2.47 0.31 5.59
C ASP A 114 -1.07 0.53 5.00
N ILE A 115 -1.02 0.71 3.67
CA ILE A 115 0.14 1.23 2.95
C ILE A 115 -0.33 2.36 2.02
N SER A 116 -0.14 3.59 2.48
CA SER A 116 -0.52 4.79 1.74
C SER A 116 0.63 5.26 0.84
N PHE A 117 0.34 5.54 -0.43
CA PHE A 117 1.33 6.04 -1.38
C PHE A 117 1.12 7.52 -1.65
N TYR A 118 2.22 8.27 -1.74
CA TYR A 118 2.18 9.71 -1.98
C TYR A 118 2.90 10.04 -3.28
N THR A 119 2.47 11.14 -3.90
CA THR A 119 3.11 11.71 -5.10
C THR A 119 4.03 12.88 -4.75
N ASP A 120 4.22 13.14 -3.45
CA ASP A 120 5.08 14.19 -2.92
C ASP A 120 6.55 13.75 -2.99
N ASP A 121 7.46 14.71 -3.14
CA ASP A 121 8.90 14.48 -3.12
C ASP A 121 9.40 14.17 -1.69
N GLU A 122 8.66 14.49 -0.62
CA GLU A 122 9.12 14.30 0.77
C GLU A 122 8.87 12.89 1.34
N VAL A 123 7.78 12.24 0.95
CA VAL A 123 7.41 10.87 1.37
C VAL A 123 6.90 10.13 0.14
N GLU A 124 7.41 8.92 -0.11
CA GLU A 124 6.96 8.08 -1.22
C GLU A 124 5.80 7.17 -0.81
N TYR A 125 5.90 6.60 0.39
CA TYR A 125 4.85 5.78 0.98
C TYR A 125 4.95 5.76 2.50
N GLU A 126 3.85 5.44 3.15
CA GLU A 126 3.70 5.26 4.59
C GLU A 126 3.14 3.88 4.88
N MET A 127 3.54 3.31 6.01
CA MET A 127 2.99 2.06 6.55
C MET A 127 2.42 2.32 7.93
N GLU A 128 1.18 1.89 8.15
CA GLU A 128 0.52 1.97 9.45
C GLU A 128 0.34 0.58 10.05
N PHE A 129 0.80 0.40 11.28
CA PHE A 129 0.61 -0.82 12.06
C PHE A 129 -0.28 -0.51 13.27
N THR A 130 -1.28 -1.33 13.49
CA THR A 130 -2.25 -1.17 14.59
C THR A 130 -2.21 -2.39 15.49
N SER A 131 -2.19 -2.16 16.81
CA SER A 131 -2.30 -3.22 17.81
C SER A 131 -3.74 -3.41 18.30
N ASP A 132 -3.99 -4.53 18.98
CA ASP A 132 -5.28 -4.82 19.62
C ASP A 132 -5.69 -3.75 20.66
N ASP A 133 -4.70 -3.13 21.30
CA ASP A 133 -4.88 -2.07 22.31
C ASP A 133 -5.00 -0.66 21.69
N GLN A 134 -5.12 -0.57 20.35
CA GLN A 134 -5.19 0.66 19.56
C GLN A 134 -3.93 1.54 19.60
N GLU A 135 -2.78 1.03 20.07
CA GLU A 135 -1.50 1.68 19.79
C GLU A 135 -1.23 1.60 18.28
N MET A 136 -0.74 2.70 17.71
CA MET A 136 -0.47 2.82 16.28
C MET A 136 1.00 3.18 16.04
N VAL A 137 1.63 2.47 15.11
CA VAL A 137 2.94 2.82 14.56
C VAL A 137 2.74 3.32 13.14
N SER A 138 3.10 4.57 12.87
CA SER A 138 3.17 5.10 11.50
C SER A 138 4.63 5.26 11.10
N VAL A 139 4.95 4.86 9.87
CA VAL A 139 6.32 4.89 9.33
C VAL A 139 6.32 5.39 7.90
N SER A 140 6.99 6.51 7.68
CA SER A 140 7.11 7.12 6.36
C SER A 140 8.46 6.77 5.72
N PHE A 141 8.45 6.57 4.40
CA PHE A 141 9.60 6.13 3.63
C PHE A 141 9.89 7.04 2.45
N LYS A 142 11.19 7.18 2.14
CA LYS A 142 11.68 7.82 0.91
C LYS A 142 12.93 7.09 0.41
N ASN A 143 12.98 6.71 -0.87
CA ASN A 143 14.04 5.89 -1.46
C ASN A 143 14.31 4.59 -0.69
N ASN A 144 13.25 3.94 -0.19
CA ASN A 144 13.32 2.76 0.69
C ASN A 144 14.04 2.98 2.04
N LEU A 145 14.18 4.22 2.50
CA LEU A 145 14.72 4.55 3.81
C LEU A 145 13.63 5.15 4.68
N ILE A 146 13.63 4.78 5.96
CA ILE A 146 12.74 5.37 6.97
C ILE A 146 13.11 6.85 7.15
N THR A 147 12.16 7.74 6.91
CA THR A 147 12.30 9.18 7.12
C THR A 147 11.65 9.63 8.43
N GLU A 148 10.54 9.00 8.78
CA GLU A 148 9.76 9.27 9.99
C GLU A 148 9.23 7.95 10.56
N LEU A 149 9.10 7.88 11.88
CA LEU A 149 8.69 6.66 12.60
C LEU A 149 8.09 7.07 13.92
N ASP A 150 6.78 7.07 14.03
CA ASP A 150 6.07 7.57 15.20
C ASP A 150 5.18 6.51 15.84
N LEU A 151 4.98 6.67 17.15
CA LEU A 151 4.17 5.81 17.99
C LEU A 151 3.11 6.66 18.68
N TYR A 152 1.85 6.29 18.51
CA TYR A 152 0.68 6.97 19.06
C TYR A 152 -0.06 6.11 20.07
#